data_AF-A0A844M4B8-F1
#
_entry.id   AF-A0A844M4B8-F1
#
_cell.length_a   1.000
_cell.length_b   1.000
_cell.length_c   1.000
_cell.angle_alpha   90.00
_cell.angle_beta   90.00
_cell.angle_gamma   90.00
#
_symmetry.space_group_name_H-M   'P 1'
#
loop_
_entity.id
_entity.type
_entity.pdbx_description
1 polymer ?
#
loop_
_entity_poly.entity_id
_entity_poly.type
_entity_poly.pdbx_seq_one_letter_code
_entity_poly.pdbx_strand_id
1 'polypeptide(L)' 'LKALEDNYCLGLIVMVQREMAEKLCAKEGNSEFSSLGVLSAMICERKILFDVDPQCFNPPPKVMSAVMSLIKTKDFDE' A
#
# COMPACT_ATOMS: atom_id res chain seq x y z
N LEU A 1 2.59 6.20 -6.06
CA LEU A 1 3.95 6.33 -5.49
C LEU A 1 4.57 7.72 -5.73
N LYS A 2 4.14 8.51 -6.72
CA LYS A 2 4.64 9.90 -6.91
C LYS A 2 4.68 10.76 -5.64
N ALA A 3 3.71 10.61 -4.74
CA ALA A 3 3.73 11.32 -3.46
C ALA A 3 4.98 11.01 -2.61
N LEU A 4 5.58 9.83 -2.75
CA LEU A 4 6.82 9.43 -2.07
C LEU A 4 8.08 9.98 -2.76
N GLU A 5 7.97 10.55 -3.96
CA GLU A 5 9.07 11.30 -4.61
C GLU A 5 9.24 12.68 -3.96
N ASP A 6 8.26 13.16 -3.19
CA ASP A 6 8.38 14.39 -2.41
C ASP A 6 9.21 14.16 -1.15
N ASN A 7 10.32 14.91 -1.03
CA ASN A 7 11.23 14.84 0.11
C ASN A 7 10.53 15.21 1.44
N TYR A 8 9.50 16.04 1.42
CA TYR A 8 8.73 16.39 2.63
C TYR A 8 7.62 15.38 2.96
N CYS A 9 7.32 14.43 2.09
CA CYS A 9 6.33 13.39 2.36
C CYS A 9 6.91 12.33 3.30
N LEU A 10 6.35 12.19 4.51
CA LEU A 10 6.78 11.18 5.48
C LEU A 10 6.19 9.79 5.20
N GLY A 11 5.14 9.71 4.37
CA GLY A 11 4.41 8.48 4.10
C GLY A 11 2.95 8.72 3.75
N LEU A 12 2.22 7.62 3.62
CA LEU A 12 0.86 7.58 3.13
C LEU A 12 0.03 6.62 3.99
N ILE A 13 -1.17 7.05 4.39
CA ILE A 13 -2.22 6.15 4.86
C ILE A 13 -3.33 6.22 3.82
N VAL A 14 -3.58 5.10 3.15
CA VAL A 14 -4.48 5.06 1.99
C VAL A 14 -5.38 3.84 2.05
N MET A 15 -6.58 4.00 1.50
CA MET A 15 -7.48 2.89 1.24
C MET A 15 -7.37 2.50 -0.24
N VAL A 16 -7.16 1.22 -0.49
CA VAL A 16 -7.12 0.62 -1.85
C VAL A 16 -7.94 -0.66 -1.87
N GLN A 17 -8.14 -1.25 -3.05
CA GLN A 17 -8.69 -2.61 -3.14
C GLN A 17 -7.78 -3.58 -2.38
N ARG A 18 -8.37 -4.53 -1.65
CA ARG A 18 -7.64 -5.46 -0.77
C ARG A 18 -6.50 -6.20 -1.49
N GLU A 19 -6.76 -6.73 -2.69
CA GLU A 19 -5.75 -7.43 -3.50
C GLU A 19 -4.53 -6.53 -3.80
N MET A 20 -4.76 -5.23 -4.03
CA MET A 20 -3.67 -4.28 -4.24
C MET A 20 -2.87 -4.04 -2.94
N ALA A 21 -3.55 -3.95 -1.79
CA ALA A 21 -2.87 -3.84 -0.51
C ALA A 21 -2.01 -5.07 -0.21
N GLU A 22 -2.52 -6.26 -0.52
CA GLU A 22 -1.80 -7.54 -0.37
C GLU A 22 -0.54 -7.58 -1.26
N LYS A 23 -0.66 -7.20 -2.55
CA LYS A 23 0.49 -7.09 -3.46
C LYS A 23 1.51 -6.06 -3.00
N LEU A 24 1.04 -4.90 -2.54
CA LEU A 24 1.91 -3.84 -2.03
C LEU A 24 2.48 -4.13 -0.65
N CYS A 25 1.98 -5.09 0.12
CA CYS A 25 2.53 -5.45 1.44
C CYS A 25 3.17 -6.84 1.46
N ALA A 26 3.13 -7.58 0.34
CA ALA A 26 3.73 -8.89 0.21
C ALA A 26 5.23 -8.86 0.58
N LYS A 27 5.67 -9.91 1.27
CA LYS A 27 7.08 -10.14 1.61
C LYS A 27 7.70 -11.08 0.57
N GLU A 28 9.03 -11.07 0.49
CA GLU A 28 9.79 -12.02 -0.32
C GLU A 28 9.37 -13.47 -0.01
N GLY A 29 9.28 -14.30 -1.05
CA GLY A 29 8.80 -15.68 -0.94
C GLY A 29 7.28 -15.84 -0.90
N ASN A 30 6.50 -14.76 -0.88
CA ASN A 30 5.05 -14.81 -1.07
C ASN A 30 4.69 -14.79 -2.57
N SER A 31 3.66 -15.53 -3.00
CA SER A 31 3.18 -15.55 -4.38
C SER A 31 2.70 -14.19 -4.89
N GLU A 32 2.23 -13.32 -3.99
CA GLU A 32 1.77 -11.95 -4.30
C GLU A 32 2.93 -10.95 -4.41
N PHE A 33 4.17 -11.39 -4.16
CA PHE A 33 5.34 -10.52 -4.28
C PHE A 33 5.57 -10.15 -5.74
N SER A 34 5.27 -8.89 -6.06
CA SER A 34 5.29 -8.34 -7.41
C SER A 34 6.29 -7.19 -7.52
N SER A 35 6.49 -6.67 -8.74
CA SER A 35 7.31 -5.47 -8.97
C SER A 35 6.85 -4.27 -8.12
N LEU A 36 5.54 -4.12 -7.88
CA LEU A 36 5.00 -3.10 -6.98
C LEU A 36 5.37 -3.36 -5.50
N GLY A 37 5.36 -4.63 -5.09
CA GLY A 37 5.83 -5.06 -3.77
C GLY A 37 7.32 -4.75 -3.58
N VAL A 38 8.16 -4.99 -4.59
CA VAL A 38 9.59 -4.63 -4.59
C VAL A 38 9.77 -3.11 -4.45
N LEU A 39 9.14 -2.32 -5.33
CA LEU A 39 9.26 -0.85 -5.32
C LEU A 39 8.85 -0.26 -3.98
N SER A 40 7.70 -0.69 -3.45
CA SER A 40 7.22 -0.20 -2.16
C SER A 40 8.14 -0.66 -1.02
N ALA A 41 8.68 -1.89 -1.04
CA ALA A 41 9.56 -2.39 0.01
C ALA A 41 10.92 -1.69 0.06
N MET A 42 11.42 -1.20 -1.09
CA MET A 42 12.73 -0.54 -1.15
C MET A 42 12.76 0.80 -0.40
N ILE A 43 11.64 1.53 -0.41
CA ILE A 43 11.56 2.91 0.10
C ILE A 43 10.62 3.09 1.29
N CYS A 44 9.84 2.06 1.65
CA CYS A 44 8.86 2.16 2.73
C CYS A 44 8.81 0.94 3.66
N GLU A 45 8.47 1.21 4.91
CA GLU A 45 7.83 0.23 5.79
C GLU A 45 6.33 0.17 5.45
N ARG A 46 5.78 -1.05 5.33
CA ARG A 46 4.47 -1.29 4.72
C ARG A 46 3.64 -2.19 5.61
N LYS A 47 2.38 -1.81 5.82
CA LYS A 47 1.47 -2.58 6.67
C LYS A 47 0.01 -2.41 6.23
N ILE A 48 -0.71 -3.53 6.12
CA ILE A 48 -2.17 -3.50 6.08
C ILE A 48 -2.65 -3.28 7.51
N LEU A 49 -3.47 -2.25 7.71
CA LEU A 49 -3.99 -1.88 9.03
C LEU A 49 -5.28 -2.64 9.33
N PHE A 50 -6.24 -2.61 8.39
CA PHE A 50 -7.52 -3.33 8.49
C PHE A 50 -8.26 -3.36 7.14
N ASP A 51 -9.19 -4.30 7.02
CA ASP A 51 -10.10 -4.43 5.88
C ASP A 51 -11.33 -3.51 6.04
N VAL A 52 -11.92 -3.09 4.92
CA VAL A 52 -13.14 -2.29 4.85
C VAL A 52 -14.16 -3.00 3.96
N ASP A 53 -15.34 -3.26 4.53
CA ASP A 53 -16.43 -3.96 3.87
C ASP A 53 -17.08 -3.09 2.76
N PRO A 54 -17.49 -3.67 1.61
CA PRO A 54 -18.22 -2.96 0.58
C PRO A 54 -19.46 -2.18 1.06
N GLN A 55 -20.13 -2.64 2.11
CA GLN A 55 -21.31 -1.98 2.68
C GLN A 55 -20.99 -0.60 3.28
N CYS A 56 -19.70 -0.30 3.54
CA CYS A 56 -19.27 1.02 3.99
C CYS A 56 -19.27 2.09 2.88
N PHE A 57 -19.59 1.73 1.63
CA PHE A 57 -19.58 2.62 0.47
C PHE A 57 -20.97 2.77 -0.15
N ASN A 58 -21.17 3.87 -0.88
CA ASN A 58 -22.39 4.11 -1.66
C ASN A 58 -22.06 4.69 -3.06
N PRO A 59 -22.30 3.97 -4.16
CA PRO A 59 -22.77 2.57 -4.21
C PRO A 59 -21.69 1.58 -3.71
N PRO A 60 -22.08 0.39 -3.23
CA PRO A 60 -21.12 -0.60 -2.75
C PRO A 60 -20.26 -1.14 -3.91
N PRO A 61 -18.92 -1.20 -3.76
CA PRO A 61 -18.04 -1.85 -4.73
C PRO A 61 -18.25 -3.37 -4.74
N LYS A 62 -17.76 -4.04 -5.78
CA LYS A 62 -17.83 -5.52 -5.89
C LYS A 62 -16.74 -6.26 -5.09
N VAL A 63 -15.78 -5.53 -4.54
CA VAL A 63 -14.56 -6.09 -3.94
C VAL A 63 -14.30 -5.45 -2.58
N MET A 64 -13.62 -6.20 -1.72
CA MET A 64 -13.13 -5.70 -0.42
C MET A 64 -12.10 -4.58 -0.63
N SER A 65 -12.14 -3.59 0.26
CA SER A 65 -11.07 -2.60 0.39
C SER A 65 -10.19 -2.92 1.60
N ALA A 66 -9.01 -2.32 1.66
CA ALA A 66 -8.15 -2.36 2.83
C ALA A 66 -7.46 -1.02 3.01
N VAL A 67 -7.32 -0.59 4.26
CA VAL A 67 -6.49 0.56 4.64
C VAL A 67 -5.08 0.07 4.93
N MET A 68 -4.10 0.71 4.33
CA MET A 68 -2.70 0.39 4.52
C MET A 68 -1.87 1.64 4.80
N SER A 69 -0.77 1.45 5.54
CA SER A 69 0.25 2.46 5.77
C SER A 69 1.52 2.15 4.99
N LEU A 70 2.08 3.18 4.36
CA LEU A 70 3.41 3.21 3.76
C LEU A 70 4.18 4.32 4.46
N ILE A 71 5.14 3.98 5.32
CA ILE A 71 5.99 4.95 6.00
C ILE A 71 7.32 5.01 5.26
N LYS A 72 7.69 6.20 4.77
CA LYS A 72 8.91 6.38 3.98
C LYS A 72 10.12 6.15 4.90
N THR A 73 11.02 5.27 4.47
CA THR A 73 12.26 4.93 5.23
C THR A 73 13.50 5.54 4.60
N LYS A 74 13.43 5.94 3.32
CA LYS A 74 14.51 6.56 2.54
C LYS A 74 13.94 7.51 1.50
N ASP A 75 14.73 8.51 1.10
CA ASP A 75 14.39 9.34 -0.06
C ASP A 75 14.70 8.61 -1.38
N PHE A 76 14.06 9.04 -2.45
CA PHE A 76 14.19 8.41 -3.77
C PHE A 76 15.54 8.69 -4.45
N ASP A 77 16.21 9.77 -4.04
CA ASP A 77 17.45 10.28 -4.63
C ASP A 77 18.73 9.81 -3.89
N GLU A 78 18.59 8.90 -2.91
CA GLU A 78 19.72 8.22 -2.23
C GLU A 78 20.06 6.87 -2.88
#